data_AF-A0A945E5S3-F1
#
_entry.id   AF-A0A945E5S3-F1
#
_cell.length_a   1.000
_cell.length_b   1.000
_cell.length_c   1.000
_cell.angle_alpha   90.00
_cell.angle_beta   90.00
_cell.angle_gamma   90.00
#
_symmetry.space_group_name_H-M   'P 1'
#
loop_
_entity.id
_entity.type
_entity.pdbx_description
1 polymer ?
#
loop_
_entity_poly.entity_id
_entity_poly.type
_entity_poly.pdbx_seq_one_letter_code
_entity_poly.pdbx_strand_id
1 'polypeptide(L)'
;MRIRAATRGSALARWQTNHLIGLLASVHPEVDVEVVVVETTGDLDRITPLEQMGGQGVFVKEVQAAVLDGRADIGVHSAKDLPALTPEGLVFACVPGRADARDALVGCRWADLPDGATV
;
A
#
# COMPACT_ATOMS: atom_id res chain seq x y z
N MET A 1 5.10 -1.78 24.25
CA MET A 1 6.15 -1.66 23.20
C MET A 1 5.60 -0.77 22.10
N ARG A 2 6.40 0.08 21.44
CA ARG A 2 5.90 0.98 20.38
C ARG A 2 6.52 0.63 19.03
N ILE A 3 5.70 0.52 17.99
CA ILE A 3 6.10 0.22 16.61
C ILE A 3 5.66 1.39 15.72
N ARG A 4 6.53 1.88 14.85
CA ARG A 4 6.24 2.90 13.85
C ARG A 4 5.95 2.24 12.50
N ALA A 5 4.73 2.38 12.01
CA ALA A 5 4.28 1.82 10.74
C ALA A 5 4.24 2.89 9.64
N ALA A 6 5.15 2.80 8.68
CA ALA A 6 5.15 3.66 7.50
C ALA A 6 4.05 3.25 6.51
N THR A 7 3.32 4.24 6.00
CA THR A 7 2.26 4.05 4.99
C THR A 7 2.16 5.26 4.07
N ARG A 8 1.60 5.07 2.88
CA ARG A 8 1.18 6.18 2.02
C ARG A 8 0.03 6.97 2.63
N GLY A 9 -0.15 8.21 2.16
CA GLY A 9 -1.22 9.11 2.60
C GLY A 9 -2.62 8.81 2.04
N SER A 10 -2.72 7.96 1.01
CA SER A 10 -4.01 7.63 0.38
C SER A 10 -5.00 7.01 1.38
N ALA A 11 -6.31 7.21 1.14
CA ALA A 11 -7.35 6.68 2.02
C ALA A 11 -7.27 5.16 2.17
N LEU A 12 -7.01 4.43 1.08
CA LEU A 12 -6.87 2.98 1.10
C LEU A 12 -5.62 2.54 1.88
N ALA A 13 -4.47 3.20 1.70
CA ALA A 13 -3.25 2.82 2.42
C ALA A 13 -3.38 3.03 3.93
N ARG A 14 -4.00 4.13 4.36
CA ARG A 14 -4.33 4.37 5.77
C ARG A 14 -5.30 3.33 6.32
N TRP A 15 -6.32 2.95 5.54
CA TRP A 15 -7.23 1.89 5.92
C TRP A 15 -6.50 0.54 6.08
N GLN A 16 -5.61 0.17 5.15
CA GLN A 16 -4.81 -1.07 5.23
C GLN A 16 -3.93 -1.10 6.47
N THR A 17 -3.31 0.04 6.80
CA THR A 17 -2.50 0.19 8.01
C THR A 17 -3.34 0.05 9.28
N ASN A 18 -4.49 0.73 9.35
CA ASN A 18 -5.40 0.60 10.49
C ASN A 18 -5.97 -0.82 10.63
N HIS A 19 -6.21 -1.52 9.51
CA HIS A 19 -6.62 -2.91 9.52
C HIS A 19 -5.54 -3.81 10.15
N LEU A 20 -4.28 -3.65 9.74
CA LEU A 20 -3.14 -4.35 10.36
C LEU A 20 -3.03 -4.04 11.86
N ILE A 21 -3.19 -2.78 12.26
CA ILE A 21 -3.17 -2.37 13.68
C ILE A 21 -4.27 -3.08 14.46
N GLY A 22 -5.49 -3.16 13.92
CA GLY A 22 -6.59 -3.89 14.55
C GLY A 22 -6.29 -5.39 14.72
N LEU A 23 -5.66 -6.02 13.72
CA LEU A 23 -5.23 -7.41 13.81
C LEU A 23 -4.15 -7.60 14.89
N LEU A 24 -3.15 -6.71 14.93
CA LEU A 24 -2.09 -6.75 15.95
C LEU A 24 -2.64 -6.57 17.36
N ALA A 25 -3.51 -5.57 17.57
CA ALA A 25 -4.14 -5.29 18.85
C ALA A 25 -5.00 -6.46 19.37
N SER A 26 -5.54 -7.30 18.48
CA SER A 26 -6.31 -8.49 18.87
C SER A 26 -5.47 -9.62 19.46
N VAL A 27 -4.16 -9.63 19.17
CA VAL A 27 -3.22 -10.67 19.64
C VAL A 27 -2.24 -10.12 20.68
N HIS A 28 -1.82 -8.86 20.54
CA HIS A 28 -0.86 -8.16 21.38
C HIS A 28 -1.37 -6.75 21.74
N PRO A 29 -2.35 -6.64 22.67
CA PRO A 29 -2.98 -5.37 23.04
C PRO A 29 -2.01 -4.35 23.68
N GLU A 30 -0.85 -4.79 24.16
CA GLU A 30 0.21 -3.97 24.75
C GLU A 30 1.13 -3.29 23.72
N VAL A 31 0.98 -3.63 22.44
CA VAL A 31 1.72 -3.03 21.33
C VAL A 31 0.99 -1.78 20.87
N ASP A 32 1.63 -0.63 21.05
CA ASP A 32 1.18 0.63 20.47
C ASP A 32 1.78 0.79 19.06
N VAL A 33 0.96 1.20 18.09
CA VAL A 33 1.40 1.41 16.72
C VAL A 33 1.19 2.86 16.31
N GLU A 34 2.29 3.55 16.07
CA GLU A 34 2.32 4.90 15.51
C GLU A 34 2.28 4.85 13.98
N VAL A 35 1.34 5.55 13.37
CA VAL A 35 1.26 5.65 11.91
C VAL A 35 2.15 6.79 11.41
N VAL A 36 3.16 6.44 10.61
CA VAL A 36 4.06 7.39 9.94
C VAL A 36 3.61 7.53 8.49
N VAL A 37 2.93 8.64 8.17
CA VAL A 37 2.52 8.90 6.79
C VAL A 37 3.71 9.42 5.99
N VAL A 38 3.99 8.76 4.87
CA VAL A 38 5.04 9.14 3.94
C VAL A 38 4.39 9.70 2.67
N GLU A 39 4.80 10.90 2.28
CA GLU A 39 4.43 11.48 0.98
C GLU A 39 5.27 10.81 -0.11
N THR A 40 4.61 10.23 -1.12
CA THR A 40 5.30 9.64 -2.27
C THR A 40 5.24 10.58 -3.46
N THR A 41 6.23 10.52 -4.35
CA THR A 41 6.20 11.30 -5.61
C THR A 41 4.95 10.95 -6.45
N GLY A 42 4.49 9.69 -6.38
CA GLY A 42 3.25 9.25 -7.01
C GLY A 42 1.96 9.80 -6.39
N ASP A 43 1.99 10.29 -5.14
CA ASP A 43 0.84 10.97 -4.55
C ASP A 43 0.80 12.47 -4.96
N LEU A 44 1.96 13.04 -5.30
CA LEU A 44 2.11 14.44 -5.71
C LEU A 44 1.85 14.65 -7.21
N ASP A 45 2.26 13.71 -8.06
CA ASP A 45 2.03 13.77 -9.50
C ASP A 45 0.86 12.87 -9.92
N ARG A 46 -0.28 13.51 -10.20
CA ARG A 46 -1.55 12.87 -10.61
C ARG A 46 -1.82 12.99 -12.11
N ILE A 47 -0.90 13.60 -12.85
CA ILE A 47 -1.09 13.98 -14.26
C ILE A 47 -0.29 13.04 -15.14
N THR A 48 0.90 12.65 -14.70
CA THR A 48 1.77 11.74 -15.45
C THR A 48 1.23 10.30 -15.36
N PRO A 49 1.01 9.62 -16.51
CA PRO A 49 0.64 8.21 -16.52
C PRO A 49 1.66 7.35 -15.76
N LEU A 50 1.19 6.37 -15.01
CA LEU A 50 2.04 5.52 -14.15
C LEU A 50 3.18 4.84 -14.93
N GLU A 51 2.91 4.46 -16.17
CA GLU A 51 3.90 3.87 -17.10
C GLU A 51 5.08 4.82 -17.39
N GLN A 52 4.84 6.12 -17.40
CA GLN A 52 5.83 7.16 -17.67
C GLN A 52 6.61 7.58 -16.41
N MET A 53 6.09 7.27 -15.21
CA MET A 53 6.75 7.60 -13.93
C MET A 53 7.83 6.60 -13.51
N GLY A 54 8.16 5.63 -14.35
CA GLY A 54 9.20 4.63 -14.09
C GLY A 54 8.69 3.27 -13.59
N GLY A 55 7.38 3.02 -13.61
CA GLY A 55 6.79 1.68 -13.40
C GLY A 55 6.60 1.23 -11.94
N GLN A 56 6.57 -0.10 -11.73
CA GLN A 56 6.41 -0.76 -10.42
C GLN A 56 7.54 -0.35 -9.46
N GLY A 57 7.26 0.57 -8.53
CA GLY A 57 8.27 1.06 -7.59
C GLY A 57 7.98 2.46 -7.03
N VAL A 58 7.26 3.29 -7.79
CA VAL A 58 7.00 4.71 -7.45
C VAL A 58 6.24 4.88 -6.13
N PHE A 59 5.42 3.90 -5.75
CA PHE A 59 4.60 3.96 -4.53
C PHE A 59 5.20 3.27 -3.32
N VAL A 60 6.28 2.51 -3.50
CA VAL A 60 6.89 1.69 -2.45
C VAL A 60 8.20 2.28 -1.95
N LYS A 61 8.92 3.03 -2.79
CA LYS A 61 10.27 3.51 -2.51
C LYS A 61 10.38 4.35 -1.25
N GLU A 62 9.50 5.33 -1.05
CA GLU A 62 9.61 6.25 0.09
C GLU A 62 9.22 5.57 1.41
N VAL A 63 8.24 4.67 1.38
CA VAL A 63 7.85 3.86 2.55
C VAL A 63 8.96 2.88 2.91
N GLN A 64 9.57 2.21 1.92
CA GLN A 64 10.72 1.32 2.13
C GLN A 64 11.94 2.09 2.66
N ALA A 65 12.21 3.28 2.11
CA ALA A 65 13.26 4.17 2.61
C ALA A 65 13.00 4.58 4.07
N ALA A 66 11.74 4.83 4.46
CA ALA A 66 11.43 5.15 5.85
C ALA A 66 11.83 4.02 6.82
N VAL A 67 11.70 2.76 6.40
CA VAL A 67 12.15 1.61 7.18
C VAL A 67 13.67 1.49 7.16
N LEU A 68 14.29 1.56 5.98
CA LEU A 68 15.75 1.44 5.80
C LEU A 68 16.53 2.54 6.56
N ASP A 69 16.01 3.77 6.58
CA ASP A 69 16.63 4.91 7.26
C ASP A 69 16.30 4.96 8.78
N GLY A 70 15.53 3.98 9.29
CA GLY A 70 15.14 3.91 10.71
C GLY A 70 14.09 4.93 11.15
N ARG A 71 13.44 5.63 10.23
CA ARG A 71 12.30 6.54 10.51
C ARG A 71 11.03 5.79 10.87
N ALA A 72 10.89 4.55 10.41
CA ALA A 72 9.84 3.61 10.75
C ALA A 72 10.42 2.22 11.02
N ASP A 73 9.65 1.37 11.67
CA ASP A 73 10.05 0.00 12.02
C ASP A 73 9.47 -1.02 11.03
N ILE A 74 8.28 -0.74 10.48
CA ILE A 74 7.62 -1.56 9.45
C ILE A 74 7.03 -0.69 8.35
N GLY A 75 6.86 -1.25 7.15
CA GLY A 75 6.15 -0.63 6.02
C GLY A 75 4.90 -1.43 5.66
N VAL A 76 3.78 -0.74 5.43
CA VAL A 76 2.51 -1.36 5.02
C VAL A 76 2.20 -1.02 3.56
N HIS A 77 1.91 -2.05 2.77
CA HIS A 77 1.72 -1.92 1.33
C HIS A 77 0.55 -2.76 0.82
N SER A 78 -0.01 -2.36 -0.32
CA SER A 78 -0.74 -3.30 -1.17
C SER A 78 0.26 -4.25 -1.81
N ALA A 79 0.06 -5.56 -1.66
CA ALA A 79 1.01 -6.56 -2.14
C ALA A 79 1.31 -6.46 -3.66
N LYS A 80 0.32 -6.05 -4.46
CA LYS A 80 0.48 -5.88 -5.92
C LYS A 80 1.45 -4.76 -6.32
N ASP A 81 1.71 -3.82 -5.41
CA ASP A 81 2.59 -2.68 -5.66
C ASP A 81 4.05 -2.99 -5.29
N LEU A 82 4.31 -4.12 -4.62
CA LEU A 82 5.64 -4.53 -4.23
C LEU A 82 6.45 -5.08 -5.43
N PRO A 83 7.76 -4.82 -5.47
CA PRO A 83 8.64 -5.45 -6.45
C PRO A 83 8.69 -6.96 -6.23
N ALA A 84 8.97 -7.71 -7.31
CA ALA A 84 9.09 -9.16 -7.23
C ALA A 84 10.22 -9.63 -6.29
N LEU A 85 11.30 -8.85 -6.20
CA LEU A 85 12.41 -9.08 -5.28
C LEU A 85 12.31 -8.11 -4.10
N THR A 86 12.38 -8.64 -2.88
CA THR A 86 12.48 -7.81 -1.68
C THR A 86 13.82 -7.07 -1.70
N PRO A 87 13.85 -5.73 -1.52
CA PRO A 87 15.09 -4.98 -1.45
C PRO A 87 16.00 -5.46 -0.33
N GLU A 88 17.32 -5.36 -0.55
CA GLU A 88 18.31 -5.64 0.48
C GLU A 88 18.07 -4.77 1.73
N GLY A 89 18.28 -5.35 2.91
CA GLY A 89 18.01 -4.68 4.19
C GLY A 89 16.54 -4.72 4.64
N LEU A 90 15.63 -5.23 3.81
CA LEU A 90 14.23 -5.45 4.17
C LEU A 90 13.88 -6.93 4.17
N VAL A 91 12.81 -7.27 4.90
CA VAL A 91 12.21 -8.60 4.89
C VAL A 91 10.71 -8.48 4.63
N PHE A 92 10.18 -9.38 3.82
CA PHE A 92 8.74 -9.51 3.64
C PHE A 92 8.14 -10.27 4.82
N ALA A 93 7.80 -9.54 5.88
CA ALA A 93 7.55 -10.10 7.20
C ALA A 93 6.22 -10.86 7.34
N CYS A 94 5.14 -10.38 6.71
CA CYS A 94 3.83 -11.02 6.86
C CYS A 94 2.88 -10.67 5.70
N VAL A 95 1.85 -11.51 5.55
CA VAL A 95 0.69 -11.27 4.67
C VAL A 95 -0.57 -11.55 5.47
N PRO A 96 -1.41 -10.54 5.75
CA PRO A 96 -2.72 -10.76 6.36
C PRO A 96 -3.64 -11.62 5.48
N GLY A 97 -4.78 -12.05 6.02
CA GLY A 97 -5.80 -12.76 5.25
C GLY A 97 -6.18 -12.00 3.98
N ARG A 98 -6.17 -12.70 2.83
CA ARG A 98 -6.41 -12.06 1.52
C ARG A 98 -7.88 -11.65 1.41
N ALA A 99 -8.11 -10.39 1.02
CA ALA A 99 -9.43 -9.94 0.58
C ALA A 99 -9.83 -10.57 -0.76
N ASP A 100 -11.05 -10.32 -1.21
CA ASP A 100 -11.49 -10.72 -2.56
C ASP A 100 -10.50 -10.17 -3.62
N ALA A 101 -10.04 -11.06 -4.50
CA ALA A 101 -9.02 -10.75 -5.50
C ALA A 101 -9.61 -10.42 -6.87
N ARG A 102 -10.94 -10.43 -7.02
CA ARG A 102 -11.62 -10.15 -8.28
C ARG A 102 -11.61 -8.65 -8.58
N ASP A 103 -11.51 -8.33 -9.86
CA ASP A 103 -11.78 -6.98 -10.35
C ASP A 103 -13.27 -6.66 -10.28
N ALA A 104 -13.59 -5.37 -10.20
CA ALA A 104 -14.96 -4.87 -10.20
C ALA A 104 -15.16 -3.92 -11.38
N LEU A 105 -16.24 -4.13 -12.13
CA LEU A 105 -16.72 -3.18 -13.13
C LEU A 105 -17.51 -2.08 -12.41
N VAL A 106 -17.11 -0.82 -12.59
CA VAL A 106 -17.77 0.34 -12.00
C VAL A 106 -18.46 1.14 -13.12
N GLY A 107 -19.77 1.33 -13.01
CA GLY A 107 -20.59 1.95 -14.06
C GLY A 107 -21.81 1.09 -14.37
N CYS A 108 -21.90 0.58 -15.61
CA CYS A 108 -22.96 -0.35 -16.03
C CYS A 108 -22.51 -1.82 -15.97
N ARG A 109 -23.43 -2.75 -16.25
CA ARG A 109 -23.07 -4.16 -16.41
C ARG A 109 -22.30 -4.33 -17.71
N TRP A 110 -21.42 -5.32 -17.76
CA TRP A 110 -20.66 -5.65 -18.98
C TRP A 110 -21.56 -5.82 -20.21
N ALA A 111 -22.71 -6.47 -20.03
CA ALA A 111 -23.69 -6.69 -21.10
C ALA A 111 -24.40 -5.42 -21.59
N ASP A 112 -24.30 -4.31 -20.85
CA ASP A 112 -24.93 -3.03 -21.20
C ASP A 112 -23.92 -2.04 -21.80
N LEU A 113 -22.66 -2.44 -22.01
CA LEU A 113 -21.65 -1.60 -22.68
C LEU A 113 -21.99 -1.48 -24.17
N PRO A 114 -22.20 -0.26 -24.70
CA PRO A 114 -22.43 -0.08 -26.14
C PRO A 114 -21.15 -0.29 -26.94
N ASP A 115 -21.30 -0.68 -28.21
CA ASP A 115 -20.18 -0.76 -29.14
C ASP A 115 -19.46 0.59 -29.23
N GLY A 116 -18.13 0.56 -29.09
CA GLY A 116 -17.29 1.76 -29.09
C GLY A 116 -17.23 2.50 -27.75
N ALA A 117 -17.75 1.93 -26.65
CA ALA A 117 -17.57 2.49 -25.31
C ALA A 117 -16.09 2.56 -24.90
N THR A 118 -15.72 3.65 -24.23
CA THR A 118 -14.43 3.77 -23.54
C THR A 118 -14.51 3.10 -22.18
N VAL A 119 -13.55 2.24 -21.85
CA VAL A 119 -13.37 1.55 -20.56
C VAL A 119 -12.05 1.98 -19.94
#